data_AF-A0A936XS18-F1
#
_entry.id   AF-A0A936XS18-F1
#
_cell.length_a   1.000
_cell.length_b   1.000
_cell.length_c   1.000
_cell.angle_alpha   90.00
_cell.angle_beta   90.00
_cell.angle_gamma   90.00
#
_symmetry.space_group_name_H-M   'P 1'
#
loop_
_entity.id
_entity.type
_entity.pdbx_description
1 polymer ?
#
loop_
_entity_poly.entity_id
_entity_poly.type
_entity_poly.pdbx_seq_one_letter_code
_entity_poly.pdbx_strand_id
1 'polypeptide(L)'
;MLQEFLDANLLPITEESYFEKIKKTADELAKKLSKNKAKVLSYTLIALDPDVPADNPDVIEVKELITKNWSTFLTNSKDTPITFIRAVMLEALQIVSNETSTACLIWLTGRNIYQYFKIIGKEKDLITKFLLSLGRKIENAATENWSLPSEAKLQKLSVEIKEIVGVVLDKAEVEAQLKAASIHSGWGQGGENPHTQAQNNINWPLFFSERASQGLTDSINKVFKKQEKSISENQILIQEAVNKLLSQTQSEILERNYFLQMRTQILWWKESCYSVSLNQSYRGQQNGLVQILLANDYSFFIPTIYPTSADYFLKETHRSLVKDESKNESM
;
A
#
# COMPACT_ATOMS: atom_id res chain seq x y z
N MET A 1 -1.43 -21.22 12.58
CA MET A 1 -0.55 -22.36 12.91
C MET A 1 -0.80 -23.00 14.27
N LEU A 2 -0.77 -22.25 15.38
CA LEU A 2 -0.78 -22.81 16.74
C LEU A 2 -2.03 -23.67 17.03
N GLN A 3 -3.21 -23.18 16.64
CA GLN A 3 -4.46 -23.94 16.76
C GLN A 3 -4.43 -25.21 15.90
N GLU A 4 -3.94 -25.11 14.66
CA GLU A 4 -3.84 -26.27 13.76
C GLU A 4 -2.88 -27.35 14.31
N PHE A 5 -1.81 -26.94 14.99
CA PHE A 5 -0.90 -27.85 15.69
C PHE A 5 -1.57 -28.54 16.89
N LEU A 6 -2.40 -27.80 17.63
CA LEU A 6 -3.20 -28.35 18.73
C LEU A 6 -4.23 -29.37 18.21
N ASP A 7 -5.01 -29.01 17.18
CA ASP A 7 -6.03 -29.86 16.57
C ASP A 7 -5.43 -31.13 15.94
N ALA A 8 -4.17 -31.04 15.48
CA ALA A 8 -3.43 -32.19 14.96
C ALA A 8 -2.90 -33.13 16.06
N ASN A 9 -3.03 -32.77 17.36
CA ASN A 9 -2.39 -33.41 18.51
C ASN A 9 -0.86 -33.37 18.47
N LEU A 10 -0.27 -32.33 17.85
CA LEU A 10 1.19 -32.13 17.82
C LEU A 10 1.70 -31.39 19.07
N LEU A 11 0.81 -30.69 19.78
CA LEU A 11 1.10 -30.01 21.04
C LEU A 11 0.30 -30.67 22.16
N PRO A 12 0.93 -31.31 23.16
CA PRO A 12 0.24 -31.94 24.28
C PRO A 12 -0.20 -30.88 25.31
N ILE A 13 -1.09 -29.98 24.91
CA ILE A 13 -1.68 -28.95 25.78
C ILE A 13 -2.96 -29.48 26.40
N THR A 14 -3.01 -29.50 27.73
CA THR A 14 -4.14 -30.04 28.50
C THR A 14 -5.07 -28.95 29.05
N GLU A 15 -4.63 -27.69 29.04
CA GLU A 15 -5.37 -26.56 29.64
C GLU A 15 -5.37 -25.35 28.69
N GLU A 16 -6.53 -24.70 28.56
CA GLU A 16 -6.70 -23.48 27.76
C GLU A 16 -5.72 -22.37 28.19
N SER A 17 -5.44 -22.27 29.51
CA SER A 17 -4.51 -21.28 30.06
C SER A 17 -3.08 -21.41 29.51
N TYR A 18 -2.65 -22.61 29.13
CA TYR A 18 -1.33 -22.82 28.53
C TYR A 18 -1.31 -22.41 27.05
N PHE A 19 -2.40 -22.68 26.33
CA PHE A 19 -2.56 -22.22 24.95
C PHE A 19 -2.53 -20.69 24.86
N GLU A 20 -3.23 -20.00 25.75
CA GLU A 20 -3.22 -18.53 25.81
C GLU A 20 -1.82 -17.96 26.05
N LYS A 21 -1.00 -18.60 26.91
CA LYS A 21 0.37 -18.15 27.20
C LYS A 21 1.30 -18.27 26.00
N ILE A 22 1.24 -19.39 25.26
CA ILE A 22 2.07 -19.57 24.06
C ILE A 22 1.56 -18.72 22.89
N LYS A 23 0.24 -18.48 22.78
CA LYS A 23 -0.34 -17.54 21.83
C LYS A 23 0.13 -16.11 22.09
N LYS A 24 0.06 -15.66 23.34
CA LYS A 24 0.62 -14.35 23.75
C LYS A 24 2.10 -14.23 23.42
N THR A 25 2.87 -15.31 23.61
CA THR A 25 4.29 -15.34 23.23
C THR A 25 4.47 -15.19 21.72
N ALA A 26 3.66 -15.88 20.90
CA ALA A 26 3.68 -15.72 19.45
C ALA A 26 3.34 -14.29 19.02
N ASP A 27 2.38 -13.63 19.67
CA ASP A 27 2.03 -12.22 19.40
C ASP A 27 3.19 -11.27 19.76
N GLU A 28 3.86 -11.49 20.89
CA GLU A 28 5.05 -10.72 21.29
C GLU A 28 6.21 -10.93 20.31
N LEU A 29 6.40 -12.17 19.85
CA LEU A 29 7.41 -12.52 18.87
C LEU A 29 7.11 -11.91 17.49
N ALA A 30 5.86 -11.94 17.05
CA ALA A 30 5.44 -11.31 15.80
C ALA A 30 5.75 -9.80 15.82
N LYS A 31 5.49 -9.11 16.93
CA LYS A 31 5.86 -7.70 17.11
C LYS A 31 7.37 -7.46 17.00
N LYS A 32 8.21 -8.38 17.47
CA LYS A 32 9.67 -8.31 17.30
C LYS A 32 10.05 -8.52 15.82
N LEU A 33 9.49 -9.53 15.16
CA LEU A 33 9.78 -9.85 13.76
C LEU A 33 9.36 -8.72 12.81
N SER A 34 8.22 -8.06 13.06
CA SER A 34 7.80 -6.88 12.28
C SER A 34 8.79 -5.72 12.33
N LYS A 35 9.61 -5.62 13.40
CA LYS A 35 10.66 -4.59 13.55
C LYS A 35 12.01 -5.04 13.00
N ASN A 36 12.25 -6.34 12.87
CA ASN A 36 13.52 -6.91 12.42
C ASN A 36 13.30 -7.99 11.37
N LYS A 37 13.24 -7.57 10.10
CA LYS A 37 13.03 -8.47 8.96
C LYS A 37 14.16 -9.47 8.76
N ALA A 38 15.38 -9.19 9.21
CA ALA A 38 16.50 -10.13 9.08
C ALA A 38 16.26 -11.43 9.88
N LYS A 39 15.62 -11.31 11.05
CA LYS A 39 15.24 -12.45 11.90
C LYS A 39 14.13 -13.32 11.28
N VAL A 40 13.35 -12.80 10.33
CA VAL A 40 12.32 -13.59 9.63
C VAL A 40 12.94 -14.77 8.90
N LEU A 41 14.11 -14.58 8.27
CA LEU A 41 14.80 -15.65 7.53
C LEU A 41 15.26 -16.76 8.48
N SER A 42 15.99 -16.42 9.54
CA SER A 42 16.52 -17.42 10.48
C SER A 42 15.38 -18.16 11.18
N TYR A 43 14.34 -17.46 11.60
CA TYR A 43 13.15 -18.06 12.22
C TYR A 43 12.41 -18.96 11.25
N THR A 44 12.32 -18.60 9.97
CA THR A 44 11.70 -19.47 8.96
C THR A 44 12.45 -20.79 8.84
N LEU A 45 13.79 -20.76 8.73
CA LEU A 45 14.60 -21.97 8.63
C LEU A 45 14.45 -22.87 9.87
N ILE A 46 14.54 -22.27 11.06
CA ILE A 46 14.46 -22.99 12.33
C ILE A 46 13.07 -23.57 12.59
N ALA A 47 12.03 -22.80 12.32
CA ALA A 47 10.66 -23.23 12.50
C ALA A 47 10.30 -24.42 11.60
N LEU A 48 10.93 -24.52 10.43
CA LEU A 48 10.73 -25.61 9.47
C LEU A 48 11.58 -26.85 9.75
N ASP A 49 12.59 -26.79 10.63
CA ASP A 49 13.51 -27.90 10.92
C ASP A 49 13.15 -28.64 12.22
N PRO A 50 12.62 -29.88 12.16
CA PRO A 50 12.32 -30.68 13.36
C PRO A 50 13.55 -31.09 14.17
N ASP A 51 14.72 -31.17 13.53
CA ASP A 51 15.96 -31.63 14.13
C ASP A 51 16.82 -30.44 14.64
N VAL A 52 16.25 -29.23 14.74
CA VAL A 52 17.01 -28.03 15.12
C VAL A 52 17.65 -28.18 16.51
N PRO A 53 18.95 -27.85 16.67
CA PRO A 53 19.63 -27.95 17.96
C PRO A 53 19.03 -27.05 19.03
N ALA A 54 18.92 -27.58 20.25
CA ALA A 54 18.36 -26.85 21.39
C ALA A 54 19.24 -25.67 21.87
N ASP A 55 20.52 -25.66 21.50
CA ASP A 55 21.49 -24.60 21.78
C ASP A 55 21.54 -23.52 20.68
N ASN A 56 20.71 -23.63 19.64
CA ASN A 56 20.59 -22.58 18.63
C ASN A 56 20.16 -21.25 19.29
N PRO A 57 20.83 -20.11 19.00
CA PRO A 57 20.53 -18.83 19.64
C PRO A 57 19.08 -18.37 19.52
N ASP A 58 18.43 -18.60 18.37
CA ASP A 58 17.04 -18.21 18.16
C ASP A 58 16.07 -19.14 18.91
N VAL A 59 16.43 -20.42 19.06
CA VAL A 59 15.67 -21.38 19.89
C VAL A 59 15.75 -20.97 21.36
N ILE A 60 16.92 -20.60 21.85
CA ILE A 60 17.12 -20.08 23.21
C ILE A 60 16.31 -18.79 23.41
N GLU A 61 16.38 -17.84 22.48
CA GLU A 61 15.65 -16.56 22.56
C GLU A 61 14.13 -16.80 22.71
N VAL A 62 13.56 -17.69 21.89
CA VAL A 62 12.12 -17.98 21.97
C VAL A 62 11.77 -18.78 23.21
N LYS A 63 12.62 -19.72 23.62
CA LYS A 63 12.46 -20.45 24.88
C LYS A 63 12.37 -19.50 26.08
N GLU A 64 13.29 -18.54 26.17
CA GLU A 64 13.28 -17.52 27.23
C GLU A 64 12.00 -16.67 27.19
N LEU A 65 11.54 -16.29 26.00
CA LEU A 65 10.29 -15.55 25.83
C LEU A 65 9.07 -16.37 26.27
N ILE A 66 9.04 -17.67 25.96
CA ILE A 66 7.98 -18.58 26.42
C ILE A 66 8.04 -18.69 27.95
N THR A 67 9.22 -18.93 28.54
CA THR A 67 9.37 -19.06 29.99
C THR A 67 8.97 -17.79 30.74
N LYS A 68 9.17 -16.61 30.15
CA LYS A 68 8.69 -15.33 30.70
C LYS A 68 7.16 -15.26 30.80
N ASN A 69 6.44 -15.80 29.82
CA ASN A 69 4.97 -15.82 29.81
C ASN A 69 4.37 -17.10 30.43
N TRP A 70 5.16 -18.16 30.57
CA TRP A 70 4.79 -19.46 31.13
C TRP A 70 5.94 -20.04 31.94
N SER A 71 6.02 -19.67 33.21
CA SER A 71 7.12 -20.07 34.11
C SER A 71 7.30 -21.58 34.26
N THR A 72 6.20 -22.35 34.21
CA THR A 72 6.20 -23.82 34.30
C THR A 72 6.34 -24.52 32.95
N PHE A 73 6.74 -23.82 31.88
CA PHE A 73 6.84 -24.36 30.53
C PHE A 73 7.69 -25.63 30.45
N LEU A 74 8.90 -25.62 31.02
CA LEU A 74 9.81 -26.78 30.94
C LEU A 74 9.27 -28.02 31.66
N THR A 75 8.59 -27.82 32.80
CA THR A 75 7.95 -28.92 33.53
C THR A 75 6.78 -29.52 32.75
N ASN A 76 6.04 -28.71 32.00
CA ASN A 76 4.86 -29.13 31.25
C ASN A 76 5.16 -29.62 29.82
N SER A 77 6.26 -29.20 29.20
CA SER A 77 6.61 -29.55 27.81
C SER A 77 7.40 -30.87 27.66
N LYS A 78 7.84 -31.46 28.78
CA LYS A 78 8.53 -32.77 28.87
C LYS A 78 9.62 -32.93 27.78
N ASP A 79 9.47 -33.91 26.90
CA ASP A 79 10.42 -34.27 25.84
C ASP A 79 10.16 -33.54 24.51
N THR A 80 9.15 -32.66 24.46
CA THR A 80 8.76 -31.88 23.25
C THR A 80 8.98 -30.36 23.29
N PRO A 81 9.91 -29.76 24.08
CA PRO A 81 10.08 -28.30 24.12
C PRO A 81 10.35 -27.67 22.75
N ILE A 82 11.08 -28.36 21.87
CA ILE A 82 11.41 -27.88 20.52
C ILE A 82 10.15 -27.78 19.65
N THR A 83 9.22 -28.73 19.75
CA THR A 83 7.95 -28.69 19.02
C THR A 83 7.12 -27.47 19.42
N PHE A 84 7.06 -27.15 20.72
CA PHE A 84 6.39 -25.93 21.20
C PHE A 84 7.06 -24.66 20.67
N ILE A 85 8.39 -24.59 20.75
CA ILE A 85 9.16 -23.43 20.29
C ILE A 85 8.93 -23.21 18.79
N ARG A 86 9.03 -24.26 17.97
CA ARG A 86 8.79 -24.20 16.52
C ARG A 86 7.35 -23.80 16.21
N ALA A 87 6.36 -24.33 16.94
CA ALA A 87 4.97 -23.94 16.75
C ALA A 87 4.71 -22.46 17.07
N VAL A 88 5.34 -21.92 18.12
CA VAL A 88 5.29 -20.49 18.45
C VAL A 88 5.95 -19.64 17.35
N MET A 89 7.11 -20.08 16.84
CA MET A 89 7.77 -19.40 15.71
C MET A 89 6.89 -19.42 14.45
N LEU A 90 6.31 -20.57 14.09
CA LEU A 90 5.41 -20.70 12.93
C LEU A 90 4.17 -19.82 13.06
N GLU A 91 3.60 -19.71 14.27
CA GLU A 91 2.48 -18.79 14.51
C GLU A 91 2.89 -17.33 14.35
N ALA A 92 4.03 -16.93 14.92
CA ALA A 92 4.54 -15.57 14.75
C ALA A 92 4.81 -15.24 13.26
N LEU A 93 5.40 -16.18 12.51
CA LEU A 93 5.63 -16.07 11.08
C LEU A 93 4.31 -15.94 10.30
N GLN A 94 3.28 -16.71 10.65
CA GLN A 94 1.95 -16.57 10.07
C GLN A 94 1.37 -15.17 10.32
N ILE A 95 1.46 -14.64 11.54
CA ILE A 95 0.96 -13.29 11.88
C ILE A 95 1.65 -12.22 11.01
N VAL A 96 2.98 -12.24 10.93
CA VAL A 96 3.74 -11.23 10.16
C VAL A 96 3.63 -11.40 8.65
N SER A 97 3.26 -12.60 8.16
CA SER A 97 3.01 -12.85 6.74
C SER A 97 1.80 -12.10 6.16
N ASN A 98 1.03 -11.40 6.99
CA ASN A 98 0.02 -10.46 6.52
C ASN A 98 0.61 -9.36 5.63
N GLU A 99 1.86 -8.94 5.89
CA GLU A 99 2.61 -8.07 4.99
C GLU A 99 3.19 -8.87 3.81
N THR A 100 2.91 -8.45 2.57
CA THR A 100 3.35 -9.17 1.36
C THR A 100 4.87 -9.33 1.27
N SER A 101 5.64 -8.32 1.67
CA SER A 101 7.11 -8.41 1.64
C SER A 101 7.64 -9.48 2.60
N THR A 102 7.04 -9.58 3.79
CA THR A 102 7.39 -10.58 4.80
C THR A 102 6.93 -11.98 4.39
N ALA A 103 5.73 -12.11 3.80
CA ALA A 103 5.30 -13.37 3.18
C ALA A 103 6.29 -13.85 2.11
N CYS A 104 6.77 -12.94 1.26
CA CYS A 104 7.77 -13.23 0.23
C CYS A 104 9.07 -13.79 0.82
N LEU A 105 9.59 -13.16 1.88
CA LEU A 105 10.78 -13.65 2.59
C LEU A 105 10.58 -15.07 3.13
N ILE A 106 9.46 -15.33 3.80
CA ILE A 106 9.16 -16.66 4.36
C ILE A 106 9.06 -17.71 3.25
N TRP A 107 8.31 -17.41 2.19
CA TRP A 107 8.12 -18.32 1.06
C TRP A 107 9.44 -18.62 0.34
N LEU A 108 10.22 -17.60 -0.03
CA LEU A 108 11.49 -17.80 -0.74
C LEU A 108 12.53 -18.53 0.10
N THR A 109 12.53 -18.29 1.42
CA THR A 109 13.41 -19.00 2.36
C THR A 109 12.98 -20.46 2.53
N GLY A 110 11.68 -20.72 2.67
CA GLY A 110 11.13 -22.04 2.99
C GLY A 110 10.94 -22.98 1.79
N ARG A 111 10.56 -22.46 0.62
CA ARG A 111 10.02 -23.24 -0.51
C ARG A 111 10.97 -24.33 -1.04
N ASN A 112 12.27 -24.08 -0.98
CA ASN A 112 13.27 -25.02 -1.49
C ASN A 112 13.89 -25.89 -0.39
N ILE A 113 13.96 -25.38 0.84
CA ILE A 113 14.66 -26.07 1.93
C ILE A 113 13.76 -27.11 2.63
N TYR A 114 12.44 -26.87 2.67
CA TYR A 114 11.53 -27.70 3.48
C TYR A 114 11.50 -29.18 3.06
N GLN A 115 11.79 -29.48 1.78
CA GLN A 115 11.87 -30.85 1.26
C GLN A 115 13.06 -31.64 1.82
N TYR A 116 14.08 -30.96 2.34
CA TYR A 116 15.26 -31.58 2.94
C TYR A 116 15.10 -31.80 4.45
N PHE A 117 14.09 -31.20 5.08
CA PHE A 117 13.78 -31.45 6.48
C PHE A 117 12.95 -32.72 6.64
N LYS A 118 13.20 -33.46 7.72
CA LYS A 118 12.51 -34.73 8.04
C LYS A 118 11.12 -34.51 8.65
N ILE A 119 10.32 -33.63 8.03
CA ILE A 119 8.96 -33.35 8.48
C ILE A 119 8.06 -34.49 7.99
N ILE A 120 7.34 -35.13 8.91
CA ILE A 120 6.50 -36.30 8.65
C ILE A 120 5.07 -36.13 9.19
N GLY A 121 4.15 -36.96 8.70
CA GLY A 121 2.77 -37.02 9.20
C GLY A 121 2.02 -35.69 9.09
N LYS A 122 1.15 -35.42 10.08
CA LYS A 122 0.27 -34.24 10.08
C LYS A 122 1.04 -32.91 10.07
N GLU A 123 2.23 -32.87 10.66
CA GLU A 123 3.05 -31.65 10.67
C GLU A 123 3.46 -31.25 9.25
N LYS A 124 3.80 -32.24 8.41
CA LYS A 124 4.14 -32.02 7.00
C LYS A 124 2.99 -31.39 6.25
N ASP A 125 1.77 -31.87 6.48
CA ASP A 125 0.58 -31.36 5.81
C ASP A 125 0.29 -29.90 6.21
N LEU A 126 0.41 -29.58 7.50
CA LEU A 126 0.21 -28.22 8.01
C LEU A 126 1.25 -27.25 7.46
N ILE A 127 2.53 -27.62 7.50
CA ILE A 127 3.62 -26.79 6.98
C ILE A 127 3.50 -26.61 5.47
N THR A 128 3.17 -27.67 4.73
CA THR A 128 2.96 -27.58 3.28
C THR A 128 1.80 -26.65 2.95
N LYS A 129 0.67 -26.78 3.66
CA LYS A 129 -0.49 -25.90 3.49
C LYS A 129 -0.14 -24.44 3.79
N PHE A 130 0.61 -24.18 4.87
CA PHE A 130 1.10 -22.85 5.22
C PHE A 130 1.96 -22.26 4.10
N LEU A 131 3.02 -22.95 3.67
CA LEU A 131 3.90 -22.46 2.61
C LEU A 131 3.16 -22.25 1.29
N LEU A 132 2.30 -23.18 0.88
CA LEU A 132 1.48 -23.02 -0.34
C LEU A 132 0.52 -21.84 -0.25
N SER A 133 -0.03 -21.55 0.92
CA SER A 133 -0.89 -20.37 1.11
C SER A 133 -0.13 -19.07 0.90
N LEU A 134 1.12 -19.00 1.37
CA LEU A 134 2.02 -17.87 1.12
C LEU A 134 2.37 -17.78 -0.37
N GLY A 135 2.74 -18.90 -0.98
CA GLY A 135 3.05 -18.99 -2.41
C GLY A 135 1.90 -18.45 -3.27
N ARG A 136 0.65 -18.86 -2.99
CA ARG A 136 -0.54 -18.35 -3.69
C ARG A 136 -0.75 -16.85 -3.48
N LYS A 137 -0.59 -16.37 -2.24
CA LYS A 137 -0.71 -14.94 -1.93
C LYS A 137 0.31 -14.10 -2.72
N ILE A 138 1.55 -14.56 -2.76
CA ILE A 138 2.64 -13.89 -3.49
C ILE A 138 2.39 -13.97 -4.99
N GLU A 139 1.98 -15.13 -5.52
CA GLU A 139 1.69 -15.30 -6.94
C GLU A 139 0.54 -14.38 -7.39
N ASN A 140 -0.51 -14.24 -6.57
CA ASN A 140 -1.61 -13.31 -6.86
C ASN A 140 -1.11 -11.85 -6.89
N ALA A 141 -0.40 -11.42 -5.84
CA ALA A 141 0.14 -10.06 -5.78
C ALA A 141 1.14 -9.79 -6.92
N ALA A 142 1.96 -10.77 -7.26
CA ALA A 142 2.91 -10.69 -8.36
C ALA A 142 2.21 -10.63 -9.71
N THR A 143 1.16 -11.43 -9.91
CA THR A 143 0.37 -11.43 -11.15
C THR A 143 -0.38 -10.12 -11.32
N GLU A 144 -0.96 -9.58 -10.25
CA GLU A 144 -1.61 -8.26 -10.26
C GLU A 144 -0.62 -7.16 -10.65
N ASN A 145 0.55 -7.12 -10.00
CA ASN A 145 1.60 -6.15 -10.31
C ASN A 145 2.17 -6.35 -11.72
N TRP A 146 2.34 -7.60 -12.16
CA TRP A 146 2.92 -7.90 -13.45
C TRP A 146 1.95 -7.65 -14.59
N SER A 147 0.64 -7.77 -14.36
CA SER A 147 -0.39 -7.64 -15.39
C SER A 147 -0.48 -6.21 -15.90
N LEU A 148 -0.67 -6.08 -17.21
CA LEU A 148 -1.12 -4.80 -17.75
C LEU A 148 -2.57 -4.62 -17.27
N PRO A 149 -2.92 -3.48 -16.66
CA PRO A 149 -4.31 -3.23 -16.31
C PRO A 149 -5.15 -3.32 -17.58
N SER A 150 -6.01 -4.35 -17.66
CA SER A 150 -6.73 -4.75 -18.88
C SER A 150 -7.74 -3.70 -19.35
N GLU A 151 -8.12 -2.79 -18.46
CA GLU A 151 -9.00 -1.67 -18.75
C GLU A 151 -8.37 -0.40 -18.17
N ALA A 152 -8.30 0.66 -18.98
CA ALA A 152 -8.06 1.99 -18.43
C ALA A 152 -9.26 2.32 -17.55
N LYS A 153 -9.08 2.21 -16.23
CA LYS A 153 -10.04 2.71 -15.25
C LYS A 153 -9.92 4.24 -15.21
N LEU A 154 -10.16 4.89 -16.35
CA LEU A 154 -10.27 6.33 -16.40
C LEU A 154 -11.43 6.70 -15.48
N GLN A 155 -11.09 7.13 -14.28
CA GLN A 155 -12.07 7.57 -13.31
C GLN A 155 -12.74 8.80 -13.91
N LYS A 156 -14.08 8.79 -13.89
CA LYS A 156 -14.83 9.98 -14.27
C LYS A 156 -14.55 11.05 -13.23
N LEU A 157 -14.33 12.28 -13.70
CA LEU A 157 -14.28 13.44 -12.83
C LEU A 157 -15.61 13.53 -12.06
N SER A 158 -15.55 13.40 -10.74
CA SER A 158 -16.71 13.51 -9.86
C SER A 158 -16.45 14.66 -8.89
N VAL A 159 -17.20 15.75 -9.06
CA VAL A 159 -17.12 16.92 -8.18
C VAL A 159 -18.53 17.30 -7.80
N GLU A 160 -18.79 17.34 -6.49
CA GLU A 160 -20.01 17.93 -5.97
C GLU A 160 -19.80 19.45 -5.88
N ILE A 161 -20.39 20.16 -6.83
CA ILE A 161 -20.35 21.62 -6.89
C ILE A 161 -21.36 22.15 -5.87
N LYS A 162 -20.94 23.13 -5.06
CA LYS A 162 -21.85 23.81 -4.14
C LYS A 162 -22.85 24.65 -4.92
N GLU A 163 -24.11 24.59 -4.52
CA GLU A 163 -25.16 25.42 -5.11
C GLU A 163 -24.79 26.90 -5.02
N ILE A 164 -24.80 27.59 -6.16
CA ILE A 164 -24.66 29.04 -6.20
C ILE A 164 -26.04 29.61 -5.89
N VAL A 165 -26.31 29.83 -4.61
CA VAL A 165 -27.57 30.43 -4.17
C VAL A 165 -27.66 31.83 -4.76
N GLY A 166 -28.75 32.12 -5.47
CA GLY A 166 -29.05 33.46 -5.96
C GLY A 166 -29.13 34.42 -4.76
N VAL A 167 -28.15 35.32 -4.64
CA VAL A 167 -28.11 36.24 -3.51
C VAL A 167 -29.04 37.42 -3.83
N VAL A 168 -30.17 37.47 -3.13
CA VAL A 168 -31.15 38.57 -3.26
C VAL A 168 -30.71 39.76 -2.41
N LEU A 169 -30.88 40.97 -2.94
CA LEU A 169 -30.69 42.20 -2.16
C LEU A 169 -31.67 42.24 -0.98
N ASP A 170 -31.16 42.51 0.22
CA ASP A 170 -32.01 42.72 1.37
C ASP A 170 -32.77 44.04 1.20
N LYS A 171 -34.07 43.91 0.91
CA LYS A 171 -34.95 45.06 0.71
C LYS A 171 -34.97 45.99 1.92
N ALA A 172 -34.93 45.44 3.14
CA ALA A 172 -34.94 46.24 4.36
C ALA A 172 -33.61 47.01 4.52
N GLU A 173 -32.49 46.40 4.16
CA GLU A 173 -31.18 47.06 4.16
C GLU A 173 -31.16 48.22 3.15
N VAL A 174 -31.60 47.98 1.91
CA VAL A 174 -31.67 49.02 0.87
C VAL A 174 -32.61 50.15 1.29
N GLU A 175 -33.78 49.82 1.83
CA GLU A 175 -34.74 50.82 2.32
C GLU A 175 -34.15 51.66 3.46
N ALA A 176 -33.40 51.04 4.39
CA ALA A 176 -32.71 51.76 5.45
C ALA A 176 -31.64 52.72 4.89
N GLN A 177 -30.87 52.31 3.88
CA GLN A 177 -29.88 53.19 3.24
C GLN A 177 -30.54 54.40 2.54
N LEU A 178 -31.67 54.18 1.87
CA LEU A 178 -32.43 55.27 1.23
C LEU A 178 -33.08 56.21 2.25
N LYS A 179 -33.58 55.68 3.38
CA LYS A 179 -34.09 56.48 4.50
C LYS A 179 -32.97 57.32 5.14
N ALA A 180 -31.81 56.73 5.39
CA ALA A 180 -30.64 57.45 5.88
C ALA A 180 -30.25 58.62 4.96
N ALA A 181 -30.28 58.41 3.65
CA ALA A 181 -29.95 59.47 2.68
C ALA A 181 -31.01 60.59 2.60
N SER A 182 -32.29 60.28 2.83
CA SER A 182 -33.41 61.21 2.59
C SER A 182 -33.87 61.99 3.82
N ILE A 183 -33.85 61.36 4.99
CA ILE A 183 -34.40 61.94 6.23
C ILE A 183 -33.36 62.86 6.87
N HIS A 184 -33.82 64.02 7.37
CA HIS A 184 -32.97 64.94 8.09
C HIS A 184 -32.48 64.35 9.42
N SER A 185 -31.18 64.50 9.72
CA SER A 185 -30.52 63.86 10.86
C SER A 185 -31.12 64.24 12.23
N GLY A 186 -31.71 65.43 12.34
CA GLY A 186 -32.37 65.90 13.56
C GLY A 186 -33.77 65.33 13.83
N TRP A 187 -34.34 64.49 12.95
CA TRP A 187 -35.73 64.01 13.10
C TRP A 187 -35.88 62.67 13.82
N GLY A 188 -34.78 62.05 14.24
CA GLY A 188 -34.82 60.82 15.07
C GLY A 188 -35.36 59.56 14.36
N GLN A 189 -35.52 59.61 13.04
CA GLN A 189 -36.07 58.49 12.22
C GLN A 189 -34.98 57.76 11.41
N GLY A 190 -33.72 57.80 11.89
CA GLY A 190 -32.59 57.14 11.23
C GLY A 190 -32.05 57.88 10.00
N GLY A 191 -32.34 59.18 9.86
CA GLY A 191 -31.78 60.05 8.83
C GLY A 191 -30.34 60.45 9.10
N GLU A 192 -29.56 60.63 8.04
CA GLU A 192 -28.18 61.13 8.08
C GLU A 192 -28.05 62.45 7.30
N ASN A 193 -29.07 62.89 6.56
CA ASN A 193 -29.01 64.10 5.75
C ASN A 193 -28.96 65.34 6.66
N PRO A 194 -27.92 66.19 6.59
CA PRO A 194 -27.83 67.39 7.42
C PRO A 194 -28.73 68.52 6.92
N HIS A 195 -29.36 68.35 5.76
CA HIS A 195 -30.23 69.34 5.14
C HIS A 195 -31.70 68.89 5.21
N THR A 196 -32.62 69.85 5.24
CA THR A 196 -34.05 69.60 5.13
C THR A 196 -34.52 69.79 3.69
N GLN A 197 -35.59 69.08 3.31
CA GLN A 197 -36.26 69.15 2.01
C GLN A 197 -37.06 70.47 1.81
N ALA A 198 -36.44 71.60 2.10
CA ALA A 198 -37.03 72.92 1.96
C ALA A 198 -36.93 73.44 0.51
N GLN A 199 -37.88 74.30 0.13
CA GLN A 199 -37.91 74.95 -1.17
C GLN A 199 -36.60 75.70 -1.43
N ASN A 200 -35.98 75.47 -2.60
CA ASN A 200 -34.69 76.03 -3.04
C ASN A 200 -33.43 75.55 -2.30
N ASN A 201 -33.50 74.50 -1.48
CA ASN A 201 -32.29 73.93 -0.85
C ASN A 201 -31.63 72.88 -1.75
N ILE A 202 -30.66 73.30 -2.58
CA ILE A 202 -29.92 72.41 -3.49
C ILE A 202 -29.01 71.40 -2.77
N ASN A 203 -28.66 71.65 -1.52
CA ASN A 203 -27.74 70.79 -0.78
C ASN A 203 -28.42 69.48 -0.34
N TRP A 204 -29.75 69.49 -0.15
CA TRP A 204 -30.50 68.26 0.16
C TRP A 204 -30.42 67.21 -0.96
N PRO A 205 -30.78 67.52 -2.23
CA PRO A 205 -30.72 66.53 -3.30
C PRO A 205 -29.28 66.11 -3.63
N LEU A 206 -28.29 66.99 -3.47
CA LEU A 206 -26.87 66.65 -3.61
C LEU A 206 -26.47 65.58 -2.58
N PHE A 207 -26.70 65.83 -1.29
CA PHE A 207 -26.39 64.85 -0.24
C PHE A 207 -27.14 63.54 -0.42
N PHE A 208 -28.46 63.62 -0.72
CA PHE A 208 -29.26 62.42 -0.97
C PHE A 208 -28.66 61.57 -2.10
N SER A 209 -28.31 62.19 -3.23
CA SER A 209 -27.78 61.48 -4.39
C SER A 209 -26.47 60.75 -4.09
N GLU A 210 -25.54 61.41 -3.38
CA GLU A 210 -24.25 60.84 -3.00
C GLU A 210 -24.43 59.71 -1.97
N ARG A 211 -25.18 59.97 -0.89
CA ARG A 211 -25.36 59.01 0.20
C ARG A 211 -26.19 57.78 -0.21
N ALA A 212 -27.22 57.98 -1.04
CA ALA A 212 -28.02 56.90 -1.59
C ALA A 212 -27.23 56.05 -2.59
N SER A 213 -26.44 56.69 -3.47
CA SER A 213 -25.55 55.98 -4.40
C SER A 213 -24.53 55.13 -3.65
N GLN A 214 -23.92 55.68 -2.60
CA GLN A 214 -23.00 54.95 -1.73
C GLN A 214 -23.68 53.75 -1.06
N GLY A 215 -24.84 53.97 -0.44
CA GLY A 215 -25.59 52.90 0.25
C GLY A 215 -26.03 51.76 -0.69
N LEU A 216 -26.49 52.09 -1.89
CA LEU A 216 -26.84 51.10 -2.92
C LEU A 216 -25.60 50.32 -3.38
N THR A 217 -24.49 51.02 -3.62
CA THR A 217 -23.22 50.42 -4.01
C THR A 217 -22.73 49.45 -2.95
N ASP A 218 -22.83 49.81 -1.67
CA ASP A 218 -22.44 48.95 -0.55
C ASP A 218 -23.31 47.69 -0.46
N SER A 219 -24.65 47.83 -0.58
CA SER A 219 -25.56 46.68 -0.59
C SER A 219 -25.31 45.74 -1.78
N ILE A 220 -25.07 46.28 -2.97
CA ILE A 220 -24.74 45.49 -4.17
C ILE A 220 -23.38 44.79 -4.02
N ASN A 221 -22.36 45.49 -3.53
CA ASN A 221 -21.03 44.91 -3.33
C ASN A 221 -21.03 43.79 -2.28
N LYS A 222 -21.85 43.90 -1.22
CA LYS A 222 -22.03 42.81 -0.25
C LYS A 222 -22.61 41.55 -0.90
N VAL A 223 -23.57 41.71 -1.81
CA VAL A 223 -24.17 40.62 -2.57
C VAL A 223 -23.12 39.96 -3.48
N PHE A 224 -22.38 40.75 -4.26
CA PHE A 224 -21.33 40.22 -5.13
C PHE A 224 -20.23 39.49 -4.36
N LYS A 225 -19.79 40.00 -3.21
CA LYS A 225 -18.78 39.32 -2.36
C LYS A 225 -19.23 37.93 -1.90
N LYS A 226 -20.52 37.75 -1.59
CA LYS A 226 -21.06 36.42 -1.20
C LYS A 226 -21.09 35.46 -2.39
N GLN A 227 -21.44 35.96 -3.57
CA GLN A 227 -21.44 35.16 -4.80
C GLN A 227 -20.02 34.79 -5.25
N GLU A 228 -19.09 35.76 -5.23
CA GLU A 228 -17.66 35.57 -5.51
C GLU A 228 -17.05 34.50 -4.61
N LYS A 229 -17.38 34.50 -3.31
CA LYS A 229 -16.93 33.47 -2.38
C LYS A 229 -17.39 32.08 -2.81
N SER A 230 -18.67 31.91 -3.15
CA SER A 230 -19.22 30.60 -3.56
C SER A 230 -18.61 30.11 -4.88
N ILE A 231 -18.37 31.02 -5.83
CA ILE A 231 -17.69 30.71 -7.10
C ILE A 231 -16.24 30.29 -6.84
N SER A 232 -15.52 31.04 -6.00
CA SER A 232 -14.13 30.74 -5.65
C SER A 232 -14.00 29.38 -4.95
N GLU A 233 -14.92 29.05 -4.05
CA GLU A 233 -14.95 27.73 -3.40
C GLU A 233 -15.16 26.60 -4.41
N ASN A 234 -16.09 26.78 -5.36
CA ASN A 234 -16.32 25.81 -6.43
C ASN A 234 -15.10 25.68 -7.37
N GLN A 235 -14.41 26.78 -7.66
CA GLN A 235 -13.19 26.76 -8.46
C GLN A 235 -12.09 25.93 -7.79
N ILE A 236 -11.91 26.06 -6.47
CA ILE A 236 -10.94 25.27 -5.70
C ILE A 236 -11.30 23.78 -5.77
N LEU A 237 -12.57 23.43 -5.52
CA LEU A 237 -13.03 22.03 -5.57
C LEU A 237 -12.80 21.39 -6.95
N ILE A 238 -13.09 22.13 -8.02
CA ILE A 238 -12.84 21.68 -9.40
C ILE A 238 -11.34 21.51 -9.62
N GLN A 239 -10.51 22.47 -9.21
CA GLN A 239 -9.06 22.41 -9.38
C GLN A 239 -8.46 21.21 -8.64
N GLU A 240 -8.86 20.95 -7.40
CA GLU A 240 -8.42 19.80 -6.61
C GLU A 240 -8.80 18.47 -7.28
N ALA A 241 -10.04 18.36 -7.75
CA ALA A 241 -10.50 17.15 -8.40
C ALA A 241 -9.81 16.90 -9.74
N VAL A 242 -9.56 17.94 -10.54
CA VAL A 242 -8.77 17.86 -11.77
C VAL A 242 -7.33 17.47 -11.47
N ASN A 243 -6.68 18.09 -10.49
CA ASN A 243 -5.31 17.76 -10.09
C ASN A 243 -5.19 16.30 -9.61
N LYS A 244 -6.18 15.83 -8.84
CA LYS A 244 -6.24 14.44 -8.39
C LYS A 244 -6.37 13.48 -9.58
N LEU A 245 -7.28 13.75 -10.50
CA LEU A 245 -7.48 12.94 -11.69
C LEU A 245 -6.23 12.90 -12.59
N LEU A 246 -5.60 14.06 -12.81
CA LEU A 246 -4.37 14.16 -13.60
C LEU A 246 -3.23 13.38 -12.94
N SER A 247 -3.02 13.55 -11.63
CA SER A 247 -1.97 12.82 -10.89
C SER A 247 -2.19 11.31 -10.94
N GLN A 248 -3.43 10.84 -10.77
CA GLN A 248 -3.76 9.42 -10.89
C GLN A 248 -3.53 8.90 -12.31
N THR A 249 -4.00 9.63 -13.32
CA THR A 249 -3.80 9.26 -14.74
C THR A 249 -2.31 9.20 -15.09
N GLN A 250 -1.52 10.17 -14.62
CA GLN A 250 -0.07 10.17 -14.81
C GLN A 250 0.58 8.94 -14.19
N SER A 251 0.26 8.61 -12.93
CA SER A 251 0.79 7.41 -12.27
C SER A 251 0.41 6.13 -13.02
N GLU A 252 -0.85 5.99 -13.44
CA GLU A 252 -1.30 4.81 -14.20
C GLU A 252 -0.57 4.68 -15.54
N ILE A 253 -0.34 5.79 -16.26
CA ILE A 253 0.42 5.79 -17.53
C ILE A 253 1.87 5.41 -17.28
N LEU A 254 2.51 5.97 -16.25
CA LEU A 254 3.90 5.68 -15.92
C LEU A 254 4.08 4.21 -15.54
N GLU A 255 3.21 3.66 -14.69
CA GLU A 255 3.24 2.24 -14.30
C GLU A 255 3.03 1.32 -15.50
N ARG A 256 2.05 1.61 -16.36
CA ARG A 256 1.82 0.85 -17.60
C ARG A 256 3.03 0.86 -18.52
N ASN A 257 3.62 2.03 -18.74
CA ASN A 257 4.80 2.16 -19.59
C ASN A 257 6.00 1.43 -19.00
N TYR A 258 6.19 1.48 -17.68
CA TYR A 258 7.23 0.73 -16.99
C TYR A 258 7.11 -0.79 -17.25
N PHE A 259 5.93 -1.38 -17.05
CA PHE A 259 5.74 -2.83 -17.28
C PHE A 259 5.83 -3.22 -18.76
N LEU A 260 5.37 -2.36 -19.69
CA LEU A 260 5.55 -2.58 -21.13
C LEU A 260 7.03 -2.55 -21.53
N GLN A 261 7.78 -1.56 -21.04
CA GLN A 261 9.22 -1.44 -21.28
C GLN A 261 9.97 -2.63 -20.71
N MET A 262 9.69 -3.02 -19.47
CA MET A 262 10.29 -4.17 -18.81
C MET A 262 10.07 -5.46 -19.63
N ARG A 263 8.84 -5.77 -20.03
CA ARG A 263 8.52 -6.95 -20.85
C ARG A 263 9.25 -6.91 -22.19
N THR A 264 9.30 -5.75 -22.83
CA THR A 264 10.02 -5.57 -24.10
C THR A 264 11.52 -5.77 -23.94
N GLN A 265 12.11 -5.23 -22.88
CA GLN A 265 13.53 -5.41 -22.56
C GLN A 265 13.88 -6.87 -22.28
N ILE A 266 13.04 -7.58 -21.51
CA ILE A 266 13.23 -9.01 -21.23
C ILE A 266 13.14 -9.84 -22.51
N LEU A 267 12.19 -9.54 -23.40
CA LEU A 267 12.07 -10.21 -24.69
C LEU A 267 13.30 -9.92 -25.57
N TRP A 268 13.73 -8.66 -25.66
CA TRP A 268 14.92 -8.27 -26.39
C TRP A 268 16.18 -8.96 -25.85
N TRP A 269 16.35 -9.00 -24.54
CA TRP A 269 17.43 -9.71 -23.87
C TRP A 269 17.46 -11.19 -24.24
N LYS A 270 16.31 -11.86 -24.19
CA LYS A 270 16.16 -13.27 -24.57
C LYS A 270 16.48 -13.50 -26.05
N GLU A 271 15.97 -12.68 -26.96
CA GLU A 271 16.20 -12.84 -28.41
C GLU A 271 17.63 -12.50 -28.84
N SER A 272 18.22 -11.44 -28.25
CA SER A 272 19.60 -11.04 -28.54
C SER A 272 20.64 -12.04 -28.01
N CYS A 273 20.27 -12.87 -27.01
CA CYS A 273 21.16 -13.83 -26.37
C CYS A 273 22.48 -13.18 -25.91
N TYR A 274 22.38 -11.95 -25.38
CA TYR A 274 23.51 -11.12 -25.04
C TYR A 274 23.55 -10.81 -23.54
N SER A 275 24.70 -11.09 -22.94
CA SER A 275 25.02 -10.75 -21.55
C SER A 275 25.49 -9.31 -21.46
N VAL A 276 24.73 -8.50 -20.71
CA VAL A 276 25.14 -7.14 -20.38
C VAL A 276 26.33 -7.15 -19.42
N SER A 277 26.36 -8.11 -18.48
CA SER A 277 27.48 -8.25 -17.53
C SER A 277 28.80 -8.61 -18.20
N LEU A 278 28.78 -9.41 -19.28
CA LEU A 278 30.00 -9.79 -20.01
C LEU A 278 30.26 -8.99 -21.29
N ASN A 279 29.30 -8.19 -21.75
CA ASN A 279 29.34 -7.52 -23.05
C ASN A 279 29.56 -8.52 -24.22
N GLN A 280 28.97 -9.72 -24.12
CA GLN A 280 29.19 -10.82 -25.06
C GLN A 280 27.94 -11.70 -25.18
N SER A 281 27.88 -12.57 -26.20
CA SER A 281 26.80 -13.55 -26.31
C SER A 281 26.88 -14.64 -25.23
N TYR A 282 25.73 -15.12 -24.77
CA TYR A 282 25.64 -16.34 -23.96
C TYR A 282 26.00 -17.61 -24.74
N ARG A 283 25.89 -17.58 -26.07
CA ARG A 283 26.22 -18.74 -26.92
C ARG A 283 27.71 -19.04 -26.86
N GLY A 284 28.07 -20.31 -26.68
CA GLY A 284 29.46 -20.75 -26.61
C GLY A 284 30.11 -20.52 -25.24
N GLN A 285 29.34 -20.13 -24.22
CA GLN A 285 29.80 -20.08 -22.84
C GLN A 285 29.66 -21.45 -22.18
N GLN A 286 30.49 -21.74 -21.19
CA GLN A 286 30.46 -23.04 -20.51
C GLN A 286 29.12 -23.30 -19.80
N ASN A 287 28.64 -24.54 -19.89
CA ASN A 287 27.51 -25.00 -19.11
C ASN A 287 27.83 -24.92 -17.61
N GLY A 288 26.91 -24.41 -16.81
CA GLY A 288 27.11 -23.97 -15.42
C GLY A 288 27.28 -22.45 -15.31
N LEU A 289 28.16 -21.86 -16.14
CA LEU A 289 28.40 -20.41 -16.15
C LEU A 289 27.21 -19.67 -16.76
N VAL A 290 26.62 -20.19 -17.83
CA VAL A 290 25.43 -19.61 -18.48
C VAL A 290 24.28 -19.42 -17.48
N GLN A 291 24.01 -20.40 -16.61
CA GLN A 291 22.93 -20.32 -15.63
C GLN A 291 23.15 -19.15 -14.65
N ILE A 292 24.39 -18.97 -14.19
CA ILE A 292 24.75 -17.89 -13.26
C ILE A 292 24.60 -16.54 -13.96
N LEU A 293 25.12 -16.41 -15.19
CA LEU A 293 25.04 -15.19 -15.97
C LEU A 293 23.59 -14.82 -16.30
N LEU A 294 22.79 -15.78 -16.75
CA LEU A 294 21.37 -15.56 -17.03
C LEU A 294 20.64 -15.12 -15.76
N ALA A 295 20.85 -15.79 -14.62
CA ALA A 295 20.21 -15.40 -13.37
C ALA A 295 20.61 -13.98 -12.93
N ASN A 296 21.89 -13.64 -13.04
CA ASN A 296 22.41 -12.31 -12.69
C ASN A 296 21.83 -11.22 -13.62
N ASP A 297 21.97 -11.38 -14.93
CA ASP A 297 21.48 -10.41 -15.90
C ASP A 297 19.94 -10.27 -15.83
N TYR A 298 19.22 -11.38 -15.69
CA TYR A 298 17.76 -11.39 -15.57
C TYR A 298 17.27 -10.63 -14.34
N SER A 299 18.02 -10.68 -13.24
CA SER A 299 17.67 -9.99 -11.99
C SER A 299 17.60 -8.46 -12.13
N PHE A 300 18.31 -7.87 -13.11
CA PHE A 300 18.25 -6.43 -13.37
C PHE A 300 16.98 -6.00 -14.11
N PHE A 301 16.29 -6.92 -14.77
CA PHE A 301 15.07 -6.60 -15.50
C PHE A 301 13.80 -6.85 -14.68
N ILE A 302 13.81 -7.81 -13.77
CA ILE A 302 12.61 -8.19 -13.03
C ILE A 302 12.45 -7.43 -11.70
N PRO A 303 11.24 -7.04 -11.30
CA PRO A 303 10.95 -6.51 -9.97
C PRO A 303 11.25 -7.53 -8.86
N THR A 304 11.35 -7.05 -7.61
CA THR A 304 11.55 -7.92 -6.43
C THR A 304 10.48 -9.00 -6.27
N ILE A 305 9.25 -8.70 -6.69
CA ILE A 305 8.12 -9.64 -6.66
C ILE A 305 7.67 -9.85 -8.11
N TYR A 306 7.81 -11.09 -8.59
CA TYR A 306 7.48 -11.49 -9.95
C TYR A 306 6.69 -12.82 -9.95
N PRO A 307 5.84 -13.05 -10.96
CA PRO A 307 5.02 -14.26 -11.04
C PRO A 307 5.87 -15.47 -11.41
N THR A 308 5.41 -16.66 -11.06
CA THR A 308 6.08 -17.93 -11.38
C THR A 308 6.31 -18.11 -12.88
N SER A 309 5.48 -17.50 -13.73
CA SER A 309 5.69 -17.49 -15.18
C SER A 309 7.03 -16.87 -15.60
N ALA A 310 7.57 -15.91 -14.83
CA ALA A 310 8.88 -15.32 -15.05
C ALA A 310 10.02 -16.33 -14.75
N ASP A 311 9.85 -17.22 -13.77
CA ASP A 311 10.80 -18.33 -13.53
C ASP A 311 10.82 -19.30 -14.71
N TYR A 312 9.65 -19.64 -15.26
CA TYR A 312 9.55 -20.49 -16.45
C TYR A 312 10.15 -19.84 -17.69
N PHE A 313 9.97 -18.53 -17.86
CA PHE A 313 10.60 -17.77 -18.95
C PHE A 313 12.12 -17.89 -18.92
N LEU A 314 12.74 -17.71 -17.74
CA LEU A 314 14.19 -17.87 -17.57
C LEU A 314 14.64 -19.31 -17.88
N LYS A 315 13.92 -20.32 -17.37
CA LYS A 315 14.23 -21.74 -17.61
C LYS A 315 14.16 -22.11 -19.08
N GLU A 316 13.14 -21.66 -19.80
CA GLU A 316 13.01 -21.92 -21.24
C GLU A 316 14.04 -21.13 -22.06
N THR A 317 14.41 -19.92 -21.61
CA THR A 317 15.53 -19.16 -22.21
C THR A 317 16.83 -19.95 -22.11
N HIS A 318 17.19 -20.42 -20.92
CA HIS A 318 18.35 -21.30 -20.74
C HIS A 318 18.27 -22.57 -21.60
N ARG A 319 17.12 -23.24 -21.62
CA ARG A 319 16.91 -24.45 -22.41
C ARG A 319 17.09 -24.22 -23.91
N SER A 320 16.69 -23.06 -24.41
CA SER A 320 16.87 -22.71 -25.83
C SER A 320 18.35 -22.57 -26.20
N LEU A 321 19.15 -21.94 -25.32
CA LEU A 321 20.60 -21.77 -25.53
C LEU A 321 21.34 -23.12 -25.54
N VAL A 322 21.04 -24.01 -24.59
CA VAL A 322 21.69 -25.34 -24.52
C VAL A 322 21.33 -26.23 -25.72
N LYS A 323 20.10 -26.12 -26.25
CA LYS A 323 19.70 -26.87 -27.46
C LYS A 323 20.42 -26.40 -28.72
N ASP A 324 20.78 -25.12 -28.81
CA ASP A 324 21.53 -24.59 -29.94
C ASP A 324 22.97 -25.12 -29.94
N GLU A 325 23.59 -25.28 -28.77
CA GLU A 325 24.95 -25.84 -28.64
C GLU A 325 25.02 -27.30 -29.10
N SER A 326 24.09 -28.16 -28.69
CA SER A 326 24.10 -29.58 -29.10
C SER A 326 23.86 -29.80 -30.60
N LYS A 327 23.19 -28.87 -31.27
CA LYS A 327 23.06 -28.88 -32.74
C LYS A 327 24.36 -28.48 -33.44
N ASN A 328 25.13 -27.56 -32.87
CA ASN A 328 26.40 -27.12 -33.45
C ASN A 328 27.53 -28.14 -33.26
N GLU A 329 27.46 -29.00 -32.23
CA GLU A 329 28.41 -30.11 -32.03
C GLU A 329 28.13 -31.34 -32.92
N SER A 330 26.99 -31.39 -33.61
CA SER A 330 26.57 -32.52 -34.45
C SER A 330 26.65 -32.26 -35.96
N MET A 331 27.28 -31.14 -36.37
CA MET A 331 27.66 -30.82 -37.76
C MET A 331 29.17 -30.82 -37.92
#